data_AF-A0A5J4PGY4-F1
#
_entry.id   AF-A0A5J4PGY4-F1
#
_cell.length_a   1.000
_cell.length_b   1.000
_cell.length_c   1.000
_cell.angle_alpha   90.00
_cell.angle_beta   90.00
_cell.angle_gamma   90.00
#
_symmetry.space_group_name_H-M   'P 1'
#
loop_
_entity.id
_entity.type
_entity.pdbx_description
1 polymer ?
#
loop_
_entity_poly.entity_id
_entity_poly.type
_entity_poly.pdbx_seq_one_letter_code
_entity_poly.pdbx_strand_id
1 'polypeptide(L)'
;CDISKRKKTILKTIEEKGQLTEELRKRIEETWDSTVLEDIYLPYKPKRKTRAEVARQKGLEPLALIILMQNERDLSSKAAKFLTDEVENVEEALKGARDIIAEQINEDERARNQVRYVFNRQAVITAKVVKGKEEEAAKYRDYFEFSESLKRCTSHRLLAIRRAEAEGLLKVSITPNDEECIERMERLFVKSTNECGKQVSEALQDAYKRLLKPSIETEFASLSKEKADEEAIRVFVRNLRQLLLAPPLGQKRVLGIDPGYRTGCKVVCLDA
;
A
#
# COMPACT_ATOMS: atom_id res chain seq x y z
N CYS A 1 6.62 -10.84 20.40
CA CYS A 1 6.57 -9.85 19.31
C CYS A 1 5.62 -10.33 18.22
N ASP A 2 4.81 -9.45 17.65
CA ASP A 2 3.82 -9.81 16.61
C ASP A 2 4.47 -10.37 15.35
N ILE A 3 5.66 -9.86 14.99
CA ILE A 3 6.44 -10.38 13.86
C ILE A 3 6.81 -11.86 14.03
N SER A 4 7.14 -12.33 15.24
CA SER A 4 7.47 -13.74 15.49
C SER A 4 6.26 -14.66 15.31
N LYS A 5 5.06 -14.19 15.70
CA LYS A 5 3.81 -14.92 15.44
C LYS A 5 3.52 -14.96 13.93
N ARG A 6 3.78 -13.86 13.24
CA ARG A 6 3.60 -13.76 11.79
C ARG A 6 4.52 -14.70 11.02
N LYS A 7 5.82 -14.75 11.38
CA LYS A 7 6.80 -15.72 10.82
C LYS A 7 6.30 -17.16 10.92
N LYS A 8 5.84 -17.58 12.11
CA LYS A 8 5.31 -18.94 12.32
C LYS A 8 4.13 -19.25 11.41
N THR A 9 3.22 -18.29 11.22
CA THR A 9 2.06 -18.45 10.35
C THR A 9 2.48 -18.60 8.88
N ILE A 10 3.44 -17.79 8.44
CA ILE A 10 3.98 -17.82 7.08
C ILE A 10 4.68 -19.16 6.82
N LEU A 11 5.61 -19.56 7.70
CA LEU A 11 6.32 -20.84 7.61
C LEU A 11 5.34 -22.01 7.50
N LYS A 12 4.33 -22.07 8.38
CA LYS A 12 3.30 -23.11 8.35
C LYS A 12 2.55 -23.14 7.01
N THR A 13 2.14 -21.98 6.51
CA THR A 13 1.39 -21.91 5.22
C THR A 13 2.24 -22.42 4.06
N ILE A 14 3.53 -22.08 4.02
CA ILE A 14 4.45 -22.48 2.94
C ILE A 14 4.79 -23.98 3.05
N GLU A 15 4.94 -24.49 4.28
CA GLU A 15 5.17 -25.90 4.57
C GLU A 15 3.97 -26.76 4.16
N GLU A 16 2.74 -26.34 4.46
CA GLU A 16 1.51 -27.01 4.02
C GLU A 16 1.38 -27.10 2.49
N LYS A 17 2.03 -26.19 1.74
CA LYS A 17 2.10 -26.22 0.28
C LYS A 17 3.26 -27.06 -0.26
N GLY A 18 4.13 -27.60 0.60
CA GLY A 18 5.32 -28.34 0.18
C GLY A 18 6.37 -27.49 -0.55
N GLN A 19 6.32 -26.15 -0.40
CA GLN A 19 7.20 -25.21 -1.11
C GLN A 19 8.28 -24.59 -0.21
N LEU A 20 8.38 -25.05 1.05
CA LEU A 20 9.32 -24.49 2.02
C LEU A 20 10.72 -25.08 1.81
N THR A 21 11.57 -24.34 1.12
CA THR A 21 13.00 -24.66 1.01
C THR A 21 13.77 -24.20 2.25
N GLU A 22 14.94 -24.79 2.49
CA GLU A 22 15.78 -24.40 3.63
C GLU A 22 16.27 -22.95 3.50
N GLU A 23 16.59 -22.52 2.29
CA GLU A 23 16.94 -21.12 2.00
C GLU A 23 15.80 -20.16 2.34
N LEU A 24 14.57 -20.51 1.94
CA LEU A 24 13.38 -19.72 2.22
C LEU A 24 13.07 -19.67 3.72
N ARG A 25 13.18 -20.81 4.42
CA ARG A 25 13.02 -20.91 5.88
C ARG A 25 13.98 -19.95 6.59
N LYS A 26 15.28 -20.07 6.28
CA LYS A 26 16.32 -19.23 6.87
C LYS A 26 16.04 -17.74 6.64
N ARG A 27 15.67 -17.37 5.42
CA ARG A 27 15.36 -15.98 5.05
C ARG A 27 14.17 -15.41 5.84
N ILE A 28 13.13 -16.22 6.08
CA ILE A 28 11.96 -15.83 6.91
C ILE A 28 12.33 -15.71 8.39
N GLU A 29 13.18 -16.60 8.90
CA GLU A 29 13.61 -16.60 10.30
C GLU A 29 14.53 -15.41 10.61
N GLU A 30 15.40 -15.03 9.68
CA GLU A 30 16.37 -13.94 9.84
C GLU A 30 15.77 -12.53 9.65
N THR A 31 14.73 -12.37 8.83
CA THR A 31 14.17 -11.03 8.57
C THR A 31 13.41 -10.44 9.76
N TRP A 32 13.68 -9.20 10.16
CA TRP A 32 12.90 -8.47 11.17
C TRP A 32 12.10 -7.32 10.58
N ASP A 33 12.11 -7.20 9.26
CA ASP A 33 11.33 -6.23 8.51
C ASP A 33 9.98 -6.87 8.13
N SER A 34 8.88 -6.31 8.65
CA SER A 34 7.52 -6.79 8.37
C SER A 34 7.16 -6.68 6.90
N THR A 35 7.66 -5.65 6.20
CA THR A 35 7.39 -5.44 4.77
C THR A 35 8.08 -6.50 3.94
N VAL A 36 9.36 -6.77 4.21
CA VAL A 36 10.10 -7.85 3.54
C VAL A 36 9.47 -9.21 3.83
N LEU A 37 9.02 -9.43 5.08
CA LEU A 37 8.35 -10.66 5.46
C LEU A 37 7.04 -10.88 4.68
N GLU A 38 6.23 -9.84 4.49
CA GLU A 38 5.00 -9.94 3.68
C GLU A 38 5.28 -10.12 2.19
N ASP A 39 6.35 -9.52 1.66
CA ASP A 39 6.74 -9.70 0.26
C ASP A 39 7.19 -11.15 -0.01
N ILE A 40 8.00 -11.73 0.88
CA ILE A 40 8.39 -13.15 0.81
C ILE A 40 7.16 -14.07 0.83
N TYR A 41 6.15 -13.70 1.62
CA TYR A 41 4.93 -14.49 1.75
C TYR A 41 3.97 -14.35 0.57
N LEU A 42 4.04 -13.25 -0.19
CA LEU A 42 3.04 -12.89 -1.19
C LEU A 42 2.73 -14.00 -2.22
N PRO A 43 3.72 -14.72 -2.79
CA PRO A 43 3.47 -15.83 -3.73
C PRO A 43 2.71 -17.01 -3.10
N TYR A 44 2.87 -17.19 -1.79
CA TYR A 44 2.33 -18.32 -1.04
C TYR A 44 1.02 -18.00 -0.34
N LYS A 45 0.63 -16.74 -0.30
CA LYS A 45 -0.63 -16.31 0.31
C LYS A 45 -1.82 -16.98 -0.41
N PRO A 46 -2.80 -17.55 0.30
CA PRO A 46 -4.02 -18.07 -0.32
C PRO A 46 -4.72 -16.95 -1.11
N LYS A 47 -5.00 -17.21 -2.39
CA LYS A 47 -5.63 -16.23 -3.29
C LYS A 47 -7.07 -16.65 -3.58
N ARG A 48 -7.94 -15.66 -3.81
CA ARG A 48 -9.25 -15.89 -4.45
C ARG A 48 -9.00 -16.09 -5.94
N LYS A 49 -9.96 -16.70 -6.66
CA LYS A 49 -9.95 -16.90 -8.12
C LYS A 49 -9.45 -15.65 -8.87
N THR A 50 -8.16 -15.58 -9.20
CA THR A 50 -7.53 -14.45 -9.91
C THR A 50 -7.60 -14.64 -11.42
N ARG A 51 -7.39 -13.58 -12.20
CA ARG A 51 -7.28 -13.70 -13.67
C ARG A 51 -6.14 -14.64 -14.08
N ALA A 52 -5.01 -14.55 -13.37
CA ALA A 52 -3.86 -15.45 -13.58
C ALA A 52 -4.22 -16.89 -13.25
N GLU A 53 -4.91 -17.16 -12.13
CA GLU A 53 -5.36 -18.52 -11.80
C GLU A 53 -6.32 -19.09 -12.85
N VAL A 54 -7.24 -18.29 -13.38
CA VAL A 54 -8.12 -18.71 -14.48
C VAL A 54 -7.31 -19.02 -15.74
N ALA A 55 -6.34 -18.18 -16.08
CA ALA A 55 -5.45 -18.43 -17.22
C ALA A 55 -4.59 -19.70 -17.03
N ARG A 56 -4.11 -19.97 -15.82
CA ARG A 56 -3.41 -21.23 -15.48
C ARG A 56 -4.30 -22.44 -15.64
N GLN A 57 -5.55 -22.37 -15.18
CA GLN A 57 -6.54 -23.44 -15.35
C GLN A 57 -6.80 -23.73 -16.84
N LYS A 58 -6.77 -22.69 -17.68
CA LYS A 58 -6.85 -22.81 -19.15
C LYS A 58 -5.55 -23.29 -19.82
N GLY A 59 -4.51 -23.63 -19.04
CA GLY A 59 -3.25 -24.16 -19.57
C GLY A 59 -2.30 -23.12 -20.18
N LEU A 60 -2.46 -21.83 -19.87
CA LEU A 60 -1.67 -20.75 -20.49
C LEU A 60 -0.33 -20.44 -19.78
N GLU A 61 -0.01 -21.10 -18.66
CA GLU A 61 1.27 -20.90 -17.95
C GLU A 61 2.50 -21.13 -18.84
N PRO A 62 2.59 -22.20 -19.66
CA PRO A 62 3.75 -22.39 -20.53
C PRO A 62 3.90 -21.27 -21.56
N LEU A 63 2.80 -20.69 -22.06
CA LEU A 63 2.83 -19.54 -22.96
C LEU A 63 3.38 -18.29 -22.26
N ALA A 64 2.97 -18.05 -21.01
CA ALA A 64 3.51 -16.95 -20.20
C ALA A 64 5.03 -17.09 -19.99
N LEU A 65 5.51 -18.30 -19.70
CA LEU A 65 6.95 -18.57 -19.57
C LEU A 65 7.71 -18.31 -20.88
N ILE A 66 7.16 -18.71 -22.03
CA ILE A 66 7.75 -18.43 -23.35
C ILE A 66 7.86 -16.92 -23.58
N ILE A 67 6.79 -16.17 -23.30
CA ILE A 67 6.77 -14.71 -23.45
C ILE A 67 7.83 -14.06 -22.55
N LEU A 68 7.98 -14.52 -21.31
CA LEU A 68 8.97 -13.99 -20.36
C LEU A 68 10.42 -14.23 -20.78
N MET A 69 10.70 -15.31 -21.50
CA MET A 69 12.03 -15.57 -22.07
C MET A 69 12.39 -14.56 -23.17
N GLN A 70 11.39 -13.97 -23.82
CA GLN A 70 11.56 -12.90 -24.82
C GLN A 70 12.42 -13.27 -26.03
N ASN A 71 12.52 -14.55 -26.36
CA ASN A 71 13.35 -15.08 -27.45
C ASN A 71 12.55 -15.73 -28.60
N GLU A 72 11.22 -15.83 -28.47
CA GLU A 72 10.35 -16.39 -29.51
C GLU A 72 10.16 -15.39 -30.66
N ARG A 73 10.37 -15.88 -31.89
CA ARG A 73 10.31 -15.06 -33.12
C ARG A 73 8.91 -15.03 -33.71
N ASP A 74 8.18 -16.14 -33.61
CA ASP A 74 6.82 -16.26 -34.12
C ASP A 74 5.85 -16.54 -32.97
N LEU A 75 5.61 -15.48 -32.18
CA LEU A 75 4.75 -15.56 -31.00
C LEU A 75 3.30 -15.89 -31.36
N SER A 76 2.81 -15.43 -32.51
CA SER A 76 1.45 -15.69 -32.97
C SER A 76 1.23 -17.18 -33.23
N SER A 77 2.12 -17.81 -34.01
CA SER A 77 2.05 -19.26 -34.25
C SER A 77 2.28 -20.07 -32.98
N LYS A 78 3.08 -19.56 -32.04
CA LYS A 78 3.28 -20.22 -30.75
C LYS A 78 2.03 -20.16 -29.88
N ALA A 79 1.38 -19.00 -29.79
CA ALA A 79 0.14 -18.80 -29.05
C ALA A 79 -1.03 -19.60 -29.64
N ALA A 80 -1.08 -19.76 -30.97
CA ALA A 80 -2.09 -20.60 -31.64
C ALA A 80 -2.08 -22.07 -31.17
N LYS A 81 -0.98 -22.56 -30.60
CA LYS A 81 -0.89 -23.92 -30.04
C LYS A 81 -1.58 -24.07 -28.67
N PHE A 82 -2.01 -22.96 -28.09
CA PHE A 82 -2.70 -22.91 -26.79
C PHE A 82 -4.19 -22.62 -26.92
N LEU A 83 -4.74 -22.64 -28.15
CA LEU A 83 -6.18 -22.51 -28.36
C LEU A 83 -6.88 -23.78 -27.88
N THR A 84 -8.01 -23.58 -27.22
CA THR A 84 -8.86 -24.63 -26.65
C THR A 84 -10.31 -24.17 -26.77
N ASP A 85 -11.28 -25.02 -26.40
CA ASP A 85 -12.69 -24.61 -26.35
C ASP A 85 -12.93 -23.43 -25.37
N GLU A 86 -12.02 -23.22 -24.41
CA GLU A 86 -12.06 -22.10 -23.46
C GLU A 86 -11.18 -20.91 -23.85
N VAL A 87 -10.40 -21.02 -24.94
CA VAL A 87 -9.48 -19.99 -25.44
C VAL A 87 -9.66 -19.90 -26.96
N GLU A 88 -10.55 -18.99 -27.37
CA GLU A 88 -11.13 -19.00 -28.71
C GLU A 88 -10.17 -18.48 -29.79
N ASN A 89 -9.22 -17.61 -29.41
CA ASN A 89 -8.31 -16.97 -30.35
C ASN A 89 -6.97 -16.59 -29.72
N VAL A 90 -6.01 -16.22 -30.58
CA VAL A 90 -4.63 -15.88 -30.18
C VAL A 90 -4.59 -14.73 -29.19
N GLU A 91 -5.46 -13.72 -29.35
CA GLU A 91 -5.48 -12.56 -28.44
C GLU A 91 -5.94 -12.96 -27.04
N GLU A 92 -6.90 -13.89 -26.91
CA GLU A 92 -7.29 -14.44 -25.61
C GLU A 92 -6.16 -15.22 -24.94
N ALA A 93 -5.42 -16.03 -25.71
CA ALA A 93 -4.25 -16.75 -25.21
C ALA A 93 -3.17 -15.78 -24.71
N LEU A 94 -2.85 -14.75 -25.50
CA LEU A 94 -1.88 -13.71 -25.13
C LEU A 94 -2.34 -12.94 -23.89
N LYS A 95 -3.61 -12.54 -23.82
CA LYS A 95 -4.18 -11.84 -22.67
C LYS A 95 -4.11 -12.69 -21.41
N GLY A 96 -4.47 -13.97 -21.47
CA GLY A 96 -4.35 -14.87 -20.32
C GLY A 96 -2.89 -15.05 -19.89
N ALA A 97 -1.96 -15.14 -20.83
CA ALA A 97 -0.53 -15.15 -20.53
C ALA A 97 -0.06 -13.84 -19.87
N ARG A 98 -0.53 -12.67 -20.36
CA ARG A 98 -0.27 -11.36 -19.74
C ARG A 98 -0.82 -11.28 -18.31
N ASP A 99 -2.00 -11.84 -18.04
CA ASP A 99 -2.57 -11.88 -16.68
C ASP A 99 -1.67 -12.68 -15.71
N ILE A 100 -1.09 -13.80 -16.17
CA ILE A 100 -0.11 -14.59 -15.41
C ILE A 100 1.17 -13.78 -15.16
N ILE A 101 1.73 -13.18 -16.21
CA ILE A 101 2.95 -12.34 -16.12
C ILE A 101 2.73 -11.18 -15.15
N ALA A 102 1.56 -10.54 -15.20
CA ALA A 102 1.23 -9.43 -14.33
C ALA A 102 1.20 -9.83 -12.85
N GLU A 103 0.70 -11.03 -12.54
CA GLU A 103 0.74 -11.58 -11.18
C GLU A 103 2.19 -11.87 -10.74
N GLN A 104 3.01 -12.47 -11.61
CA GLN A 104 4.42 -12.74 -11.31
C GLN A 104 5.21 -11.44 -11.06
N ILE A 105 4.99 -10.38 -11.85
CA ILE A 105 5.62 -9.07 -11.66
C ILE A 105 5.17 -8.43 -10.34
N ASN A 106 3.88 -8.53 -9.99
CA ASN A 106 3.36 -8.01 -8.73
C ASN A 106 4.00 -8.68 -7.49
N GLU A 107 4.40 -9.94 -7.64
CA GLU A 107 5.00 -10.78 -6.61
C GLU A 107 6.53 -10.72 -6.58
N ASP A 108 7.16 -10.11 -7.59
CA ASP A 108 8.60 -9.93 -7.63
C ASP A 108 9.03 -8.80 -6.68
N GLU A 109 9.88 -9.16 -5.71
CA GLU A 109 10.35 -8.21 -4.69
C GLU A 109 11.13 -7.03 -5.29
N ARG A 110 11.84 -7.23 -6.41
CA ARG A 110 12.61 -6.15 -7.05
C ARG A 110 11.66 -5.15 -7.68
N ALA A 111 10.57 -5.61 -8.31
CA ALA A 111 9.52 -4.74 -8.82
C ALA A 111 8.89 -3.90 -7.70
N ARG A 112 8.47 -4.55 -6.61
CA ARG A 112 7.88 -3.87 -5.45
C ARG A 112 8.83 -2.83 -4.86
N ASN A 113 10.11 -3.17 -4.73
CA ASN A 113 11.13 -2.26 -4.21
C ASN A 113 11.40 -1.06 -5.14
N GLN A 114 11.35 -1.21 -6.46
CA GLN A 114 11.43 -0.06 -7.36
C GLN A 114 10.24 0.89 -7.16
N VAL A 115 9.02 0.35 -7.05
CA VAL A 115 7.82 1.18 -6.81
C VAL A 115 7.90 1.88 -5.45
N ARG A 116 8.26 1.16 -4.38
CA ARG A 116 8.47 1.76 -3.05
C ARG A 116 9.52 2.86 -3.05
N TYR A 117 10.61 2.68 -3.80
CA TYR A 117 11.66 3.68 -3.91
C TYR A 117 11.10 5.00 -4.45
N VAL A 118 10.29 4.95 -5.52
CA VAL A 118 9.68 6.15 -6.11
C VAL A 118 8.66 6.77 -5.16
N PHE A 119 7.78 5.96 -4.54
CA PHE A 119 6.84 6.45 -3.51
C PHE A 119 7.56 7.18 -2.37
N ASN A 120 8.64 6.60 -1.83
CA ASN A 120 9.37 7.20 -0.72
C ASN A 120 9.99 8.56 -1.07
N ARG A 121 10.38 8.75 -2.32
CA ARG A 121 11.01 10.00 -2.78
C ARG A 121 10.02 11.06 -3.25
N GLN A 122 8.96 10.65 -3.92
CA GLN A 122 8.16 11.54 -4.77
C GLN A 122 6.65 11.46 -4.51
N ALA A 123 6.19 10.60 -3.61
CA ALA A 123 4.76 10.47 -3.36
C ALA A 123 4.12 11.83 -3.01
N VAL A 124 2.99 12.10 -3.65
CA VAL A 124 2.12 13.25 -3.38
C VAL A 124 0.85 12.70 -2.78
N ILE A 125 0.44 13.28 -1.65
CA ILE A 125 -0.89 13.06 -1.10
C ILE A 125 -1.83 14.10 -1.70
N THR A 126 -2.96 13.63 -2.23
CA THR A 126 -4.03 14.51 -2.71
C THR A 126 -5.31 14.23 -1.95
N ALA A 127 -6.08 15.28 -1.66
CA ALA A 127 -7.41 15.16 -1.07
C ALA A 127 -8.41 16.01 -1.86
N LYS A 128 -9.58 15.43 -2.11
CA LYS A 128 -10.69 16.10 -2.80
C LYS A 128 -12.00 15.87 -2.07
N VAL A 129 -12.86 16.89 -2.02
CA VAL A 129 -14.20 16.73 -1.44
C VAL A 129 -15.02 15.73 -2.24
N VAL A 130 -15.77 14.88 -1.52
CA VAL A 130 -16.76 14.01 -2.15
C VAL A 130 -17.90 14.89 -2.67
N LYS A 131 -18.19 14.79 -3.97
CA LYS A 131 -19.25 15.55 -4.63
C LYS A 131 -20.57 15.44 -3.85
N GLY A 132 -21.17 16.58 -3.49
CA GLY A 132 -22.43 16.65 -2.75
C GLY A 132 -22.29 16.64 -1.23
N LYS A 133 -21.06 16.62 -0.69
CA LYS A 133 -20.78 16.68 0.75
C LYS A 133 -20.09 17.98 1.19
N GLU A 134 -20.11 19.02 0.36
CA GLU A 134 -19.36 20.25 0.59
C GLU A 134 -19.80 20.99 1.87
N GLU A 135 -21.10 21.01 2.18
CA GLU A 135 -21.63 21.62 3.40
C GLU A 135 -21.28 20.79 4.65
N GLU A 136 -21.45 19.47 4.59
CA GLU A 136 -21.09 18.54 5.67
C GLU A 136 -19.59 18.59 5.98
N ALA A 137 -18.78 18.75 4.93
CA ALA A 137 -17.32 18.80 5.00
C ALA A 137 -16.77 20.21 5.27
N ALA A 138 -17.59 21.21 5.61
CA ALA A 138 -17.16 22.59 5.80
C ALA A 138 -15.99 22.74 6.82
N LYS A 139 -15.90 21.87 7.82
CA LYS A 139 -14.78 21.84 8.79
C LYS A 139 -13.43 21.43 8.18
N TYR A 140 -13.43 20.83 6.98
CA TYR A 140 -12.25 20.38 6.24
C TYR A 140 -12.03 21.18 4.94
N ARG A 141 -12.59 22.39 4.85
CA ARG A 141 -12.56 23.22 3.63
C ARG A 141 -11.16 23.44 3.06
N ASP A 142 -10.17 23.60 3.94
CA ASP A 142 -8.75 23.77 3.57
C ASP A 142 -8.19 22.58 2.77
N TYR A 143 -8.88 21.44 2.79
CA TYR A 143 -8.44 20.20 2.15
C TYR A 143 -9.28 19.78 0.93
N PHE A 144 -10.21 20.63 0.46
CA PHE A 144 -11.09 20.30 -0.67
C PHE A 144 -10.35 20.13 -2.00
N GLU A 145 -9.22 20.80 -2.16
CA GLU A 145 -8.31 20.67 -3.29
C GLU A 145 -6.86 20.63 -2.79
N PHE A 146 -6.57 19.68 -1.90
CA PHE A 146 -5.25 19.54 -1.31
C PHE A 146 -4.32 18.72 -2.20
N SER A 147 -3.08 19.19 -2.36
CA SER A 147 -2.00 18.43 -2.99
C SER A 147 -0.66 18.85 -2.41
N GLU A 148 0.05 17.91 -1.78
CA GLU A 148 1.36 18.18 -1.19
C GLU A 148 2.25 16.92 -1.26
N SER A 149 3.57 17.11 -1.25
CA SER A 149 4.50 16.00 -1.02
C SER A 149 4.17 15.28 0.29
N LEU A 150 3.98 13.97 0.25
CA LEU A 150 3.67 13.13 1.42
C LEU A 150 4.74 13.31 2.52
N LYS A 151 6.00 13.45 2.13
CA LYS A 151 7.13 13.64 3.06
C LYS A 151 7.09 14.98 3.79
N ARG A 152 6.47 16.01 3.19
CA ARG A 152 6.36 17.37 3.77
C ARG A 152 5.06 17.58 4.53
N CYS A 153 4.04 16.74 4.29
CA CYS A 153 2.76 16.81 4.96
C CYS A 153 2.93 16.64 6.48
N THR A 154 2.52 17.65 7.25
CA THR A 154 2.62 17.64 8.71
C THR A 154 1.67 16.62 9.33
N SER A 155 2.03 16.08 10.51
CA SER A 155 1.19 15.09 11.23
C SER A 155 -0.26 15.58 11.41
N HIS A 156 -0.47 16.81 11.88
CA HIS A 156 -1.83 17.35 12.10
C HIS A 156 -2.66 17.46 10.81
N ARG A 157 -2.06 17.83 9.67
CA ARG A 157 -2.75 17.90 8.38
C ARG A 157 -3.09 16.51 7.88
N LEU A 158 -2.12 15.59 7.93
CA LEU A 158 -2.34 14.20 7.53
C LEU A 158 -3.48 13.58 8.33
N LEU A 159 -3.49 13.76 9.66
CA LEU A 159 -4.54 13.22 10.52
C LEU A 159 -5.90 13.87 10.27
N ALA A 160 -5.97 15.17 9.98
CA ALA A 160 -7.21 15.83 9.59
C ALA A 160 -7.78 15.27 8.27
N ILE A 161 -6.92 15.12 7.27
CA ILE A 161 -7.26 14.55 5.96
C ILE A 161 -7.76 13.10 6.12
N ARG A 162 -7.05 12.27 6.89
CA ARG A 162 -7.43 10.87 7.15
C ARG A 162 -8.70 10.73 7.96
N ARG A 163 -8.97 11.65 8.89
CA ARG A 163 -10.24 11.70 9.62
C ARG A 163 -11.40 12.02 8.67
N ALA A 164 -11.22 13.02 7.82
CA ALA A 164 -12.24 13.38 6.82
C ALA A 164 -12.51 12.26 5.81
N GLU A 165 -11.47 11.51 5.42
CA GLU A 165 -11.59 10.32 4.60
C GLU A 165 -12.40 9.22 5.30
N ALA A 166 -12.09 8.93 6.57
CA ALA A 166 -12.80 7.92 7.36
C ALA A 166 -14.28 8.28 7.61
N GLU A 167 -14.60 9.57 7.71
CA GLU A 167 -15.97 10.10 7.74
C GLU A 167 -16.64 10.09 6.35
N GLY A 168 -15.91 9.72 5.30
CA GLY A 168 -16.41 9.66 3.92
C GLY A 168 -16.68 11.03 3.31
N LEU A 169 -16.01 12.09 3.77
CA LEU A 169 -16.16 13.47 3.33
C LEU A 169 -15.13 13.86 2.26
N LEU A 170 -13.92 13.31 2.35
CA LEU A 170 -12.86 13.48 1.36
C LEU A 170 -12.51 12.14 0.70
N LYS A 171 -12.11 12.20 -0.57
CA LYS A 171 -11.36 11.15 -1.25
C LYS A 171 -9.89 11.49 -1.16
N VAL A 172 -9.08 10.55 -0.69
CA VAL A 172 -7.64 10.74 -0.52
C VAL A 172 -6.90 9.71 -1.37
N SER A 173 -5.82 10.13 -2.00
CA SER A 173 -4.90 9.23 -2.69
C SER A 173 -3.45 9.61 -2.39
N ILE A 174 -2.57 8.63 -2.46
CA ILE A 174 -1.12 8.81 -2.42
C ILE A 174 -0.57 8.22 -3.71
N THR A 175 -0.04 9.07 -4.58
CA THR A 175 0.46 8.65 -5.88
C THR A 175 1.92 9.07 -6.08
N PRO A 176 2.75 8.19 -6.67
CA PRO A 176 4.10 8.54 -7.11
C PRO A 176 4.03 9.20 -8.51
N ASN A 177 5.20 9.42 -9.12
CA ASN A 177 5.31 9.58 -10.56
C ASN A 177 5.12 8.21 -11.22
N ASP A 178 4.05 8.06 -12.02
CA ASP A 178 3.67 6.77 -12.61
C ASP A 178 4.65 6.35 -13.72
N GLU A 179 5.08 7.30 -14.54
CA GLU A 179 6.02 7.09 -15.63
C GLU A 179 7.39 6.61 -15.11
N GLU A 180 7.92 7.23 -14.06
CA GLU A 180 9.20 6.80 -13.47
C GLU A 180 9.11 5.38 -12.88
N CYS A 181 7.97 5.02 -12.26
CA CYS A 181 7.75 3.66 -11.80
C CYS A 181 7.78 2.66 -12.97
N ILE A 182 7.03 2.92 -14.03
CA ILE A 182 6.95 2.06 -15.21
C ILE A 182 8.33 1.91 -15.85
N GLU A 183 9.03 3.02 -16.14
CA GLU A 183 10.37 2.99 -16.75
C GLU A 183 11.36 2.14 -15.94
N ARG A 184 11.35 2.27 -14.61
CA ARG A 184 12.25 1.49 -13.73
C ARG A 184 11.96 0.01 -13.80
N MET A 185 10.68 -0.37 -13.82
CA MET A 185 10.31 -1.77 -13.93
C MET A 185 10.57 -2.30 -15.35
N GLU A 186 10.34 -1.52 -16.40
CA GLU A 186 10.63 -1.93 -17.77
C GLU A 186 12.12 -2.28 -17.93
N ARG A 187 13.02 -1.52 -17.33
CA ARG A 187 14.47 -1.85 -17.30
C ARG A 187 14.79 -3.18 -16.62
N LEU A 188 13.92 -3.69 -15.74
CA LEU A 188 14.11 -4.99 -15.08
C LEU A 188 13.54 -6.15 -15.89
N PHE A 189 12.37 -5.96 -16.51
CA PHE A 189 11.59 -7.04 -17.11
C PHE A 189 11.60 -7.07 -18.63
N VAL A 190 11.65 -5.93 -19.31
CA VAL A 190 11.61 -5.84 -20.77
C VAL A 190 13.04 -5.89 -21.31
N LYS A 191 13.38 -6.99 -21.98
CA LYS A 191 14.75 -7.32 -22.42
C LYS A 191 14.89 -7.30 -23.94
N SER A 192 13.79 -7.19 -24.66
CA SER A 192 13.74 -7.26 -26.12
C SER A 192 12.74 -6.27 -26.68
N THR A 193 12.89 -5.94 -27.96
CA THR A 193 11.98 -5.08 -28.73
C THR A 193 11.05 -5.87 -29.65
N ASN A 194 11.08 -7.21 -29.57
CA ASN A 194 10.21 -8.09 -30.36
C ASN A 194 8.80 -8.15 -29.75
N GLU A 195 7.91 -8.93 -30.38
CA GLU A 195 6.52 -9.10 -29.92
C GLU A 195 6.43 -9.60 -28.47
N CYS A 196 7.32 -10.51 -28.04
CA CYS A 196 7.35 -10.94 -26.64
C CYS A 196 7.66 -9.79 -25.68
N GLY A 197 8.65 -8.94 -26.01
CA GLY A 197 8.98 -7.76 -25.23
C GLY A 197 7.80 -6.79 -25.08
N LYS A 198 7.03 -6.58 -26.15
CA LYS A 198 5.79 -5.78 -26.12
C LYS A 198 4.75 -6.39 -25.17
N GLN A 199 4.53 -7.71 -25.26
CA GLN A 199 3.60 -8.41 -24.36
C GLN A 199 4.02 -8.31 -22.89
N VAL A 200 5.32 -8.37 -22.59
CA VAL A 200 5.85 -8.16 -21.23
C VAL A 200 5.62 -6.72 -20.76
N SER A 201 5.86 -5.71 -21.62
CA SER A 201 5.59 -4.30 -21.29
C SER A 201 4.10 -4.06 -21.00
N GLU A 202 3.20 -4.59 -21.84
CA GLU A 202 1.75 -4.50 -21.60
C GLU A 202 1.32 -5.16 -20.28
N ALA A 203 1.82 -6.37 -20.00
CA ALA A 203 1.56 -7.06 -18.75
C ALA A 203 2.10 -6.29 -17.54
N LEU A 204 3.27 -5.67 -17.66
CA LEU A 204 3.89 -4.85 -16.63
C LEU A 204 3.08 -3.59 -16.34
N GLN A 205 2.58 -2.90 -17.37
CA GLN A 205 1.73 -1.71 -17.19
C GLN A 205 0.42 -2.07 -16.47
N ASP A 206 -0.21 -3.20 -16.84
CA ASP A 206 -1.38 -3.70 -16.12
C ASP A 206 -1.04 -4.10 -14.68
N ALA A 207 0.06 -4.83 -14.46
CA ALA A 207 0.54 -5.20 -13.12
C ALA A 207 0.75 -3.97 -12.24
N TYR A 208 1.39 -2.93 -12.79
CA TYR A 208 1.63 -1.68 -12.10
C TYR A 208 0.32 -1.02 -11.67
N LYS A 209 -0.57 -0.75 -12.64
CA LYS A 209 -1.78 0.03 -12.42
C LYS A 209 -2.79 -0.71 -11.53
N ARG A 210 -2.95 -2.01 -11.73
CA ARG A 210 -4.00 -2.81 -11.11
C ARG A 210 -3.59 -3.43 -9.78
N LEU A 211 -2.30 -3.79 -9.62
CA LEU A 211 -1.84 -4.60 -8.49
C LEU A 211 -0.81 -3.87 -7.63
N LEU A 212 0.31 -3.45 -8.22
CA LEU A 212 1.43 -2.88 -7.47
C LEU A 212 1.10 -1.51 -6.89
N LYS A 213 0.65 -0.55 -7.71
CA LYS A 213 0.38 0.83 -7.26
C LYS A 213 -0.66 0.85 -6.13
N PRO A 214 -1.83 0.20 -6.22
CA PRO A 214 -2.80 0.18 -5.12
C PRO A 214 -2.27 -0.50 -3.85
N SER A 215 -1.51 -1.59 -4.00
CA SER A 215 -0.91 -2.29 -2.86
C SER A 215 0.11 -1.42 -2.14
N ILE A 216 1.01 -0.76 -2.87
CA ILE A 216 2.05 0.10 -2.28
C ILE A 216 1.45 1.42 -1.78
N GLU A 217 0.42 1.97 -2.44
CA GLU A 217 -0.33 3.12 -1.92
C GLU A 217 -0.95 2.82 -0.55
N THR A 218 -1.54 1.63 -0.37
CA THR A 218 -2.11 1.20 0.92
C THR A 218 -1.03 1.06 2.00
N GLU A 219 0.15 0.55 1.62
CA GLU A 219 1.33 0.46 2.50
C GLU A 219 1.74 1.85 2.98
N PHE A 220 1.93 2.80 2.06
CA PHE A 220 2.31 4.18 2.39
C PHE A 220 1.22 4.95 3.14
N ALA A 221 -0.06 4.67 2.88
CA ALA A 221 -1.18 5.22 3.63
C ALA A 221 -1.12 4.80 5.11
N SER A 222 -0.86 3.52 5.37
CA SER A 222 -0.73 2.98 6.72
C SER A 222 0.51 3.53 7.43
N LEU A 223 1.67 3.50 6.77
CA LEU A 223 2.94 3.98 7.33
C LEU A 223 2.92 5.47 7.65
N SER A 224 2.35 6.30 6.75
CA SER A 224 2.27 7.74 6.98
C SER A 224 1.32 8.06 8.14
N LYS A 225 0.20 7.34 8.25
CA LYS A 225 -0.73 7.48 9.37
C LYS A 225 -0.10 7.11 10.70
N GLU A 226 0.55 5.95 10.78
CA GLU A 226 1.24 5.47 12.00
C GLU A 226 2.27 6.49 12.49
N LYS A 227 3.12 6.99 11.58
CA LYS A 227 4.08 8.05 11.91
C LYS A 227 3.43 9.34 12.41
N ALA A 228 2.29 9.72 11.82
CA ALA A 228 1.58 10.92 12.24
C ALA A 228 0.93 10.73 13.62
N ASP A 229 0.35 9.56 13.89
CA ASP A 229 -0.22 9.20 15.20
C ASP A 229 0.87 9.21 16.28
N GLU A 230 2.04 8.61 16.04
CA GLU A 230 3.17 8.65 16.96
C GLU A 230 3.61 10.07 17.29
N GLU A 231 3.75 10.93 16.28
CA GLU A 231 4.16 12.32 16.48
C GLU A 231 3.11 13.11 17.27
N ALA A 232 1.82 12.90 16.97
CA ALA A 232 0.74 13.52 17.73
C ALA A 232 0.78 13.10 19.21
N ILE A 233 0.95 11.80 19.48
CA ILE A 233 1.09 11.26 20.84
C ILE A 233 2.29 11.89 21.56
N ARG A 234 3.44 12.00 20.89
CA ARG A 234 4.64 12.63 21.48
C ARG A 234 4.37 14.09 21.89
N VAL A 235 3.67 14.85 21.05
CA VAL A 235 3.28 16.23 21.38
C VAL A 235 2.33 16.26 22.59
N PHE A 236 1.32 15.37 22.63
CA PHE A 236 0.41 15.28 23.77
C PHE A 236 1.12 14.90 25.07
N VAL A 237 2.02 13.92 25.03
CA VAL A 237 2.83 13.51 26.19
C VAL A 237 3.67 14.67 26.71
N ARG A 238 4.30 15.44 25.81
CA ARG A 238 5.08 16.62 26.20
C ARG A 238 4.21 17.67 26.89
N ASN A 239 3.05 17.99 26.32
CA ASN A 239 2.13 18.97 26.89
C ASN A 239 1.60 18.52 28.26
N LEU A 240 1.21 17.24 28.39
CA LEU A 240 0.76 16.67 29.66
C LEU A 240 1.85 16.71 30.72
N ARG A 241 3.10 16.38 30.35
CA ARG A 241 4.24 16.44 31.27
C ARG A 241 4.48 17.85 31.79
N GLN A 242 4.36 18.87 30.93
CA GLN A 242 4.49 20.27 31.34
C GLN A 242 3.40 20.68 32.34
N LEU A 243 2.15 20.25 32.10
CA LEU A 243 1.04 20.52 33.02
C LEU A 243 1.23 19.84 34.38
N LEU A 244 1.67 18.58 34.38
CA LEU A 244 1.88 17.81 35.62
C LEU A 244 3.09 18.30 36.44
N LEU A 245 4.09 18.90 35.79
CA LEU A 245 5.28 19.45 36.43
C LEU A 245 5.18 20.97 36.67
N ALA A 246 3.98 21.55 36.48
CA ALA A 246 3.76 22.95 36.81
C ALA A 246 4.05 23.19 38.31
N PRO A 247 4.77 24.28 38.66
CA PRO A 247 5.07 24.58 40.05
C PRO A 247 3.79 24.61 40.90
N PRO A 248 3.74 23.89 42.03
CA PRO A 248 2.57 23.91 42.89
C PRO A 248 2.43 25.29 43.54
N LEU A 249 1.19 25.76 43.69
CA LEU A 249 0.88 27.02 44.36
C LEU A 249 1.23 27.01 45.87
N GLY A 250 1.29 25.81 46.46
CA GLY A 250 1.48 25.58 47.90
C GLY A 250 0.17 25.65 48.70
N GLN A 251 0.28 25.56 50.02
CA GLN A 251 -0.84 25.66 50.97
C GLN A 251 -1.37 27.09 51.05
N LYS A 252 -2.37 27.40 50.23
CA LYS A 252 -3.05 28.70 50.19
C LYS A 252 -4.54 28.47 50.02
N ARG A 253 -5.35 29.37 50.56
CA ARG A 253 -6.79 29.39 50.27
C ARG A 253 -7.02 29.66 48.78
N VAL A 254 -7.83 28.84 48.11
CA VAL A 254 -8.06 28.92 46.66
C VAL A 254 -9.56 29.07 46.37
N LEU A 255 -9.89 29.99 45.46
CA LEU A 255 -11.21 30.08 44.83
C LEU A 255 -11.12 29.43 43.44
N GLY A 256 -11.64 28.21 43.28
CA GLY A 256 -11.73 27.52 42.00
C GLY A 256 -12.96 28.01 41.22
N ILE A 257 -12.75 28.43 39.97
CA ILE A 257 -13.82 28.89 39.07
C ILE A 257 -13.78 28.03 37.81
N ASP A 258 -14.85 27.26 37.59
CA ASP A 258 -15.08 26.54 36.33
C ASP A 258 -16.05 27.35 35.45
N PRO A 259 -15.56 28.04 34.41
CA PRO A 259 -16.36 28.96 33.62
C PRO A 259 -17.36 28.23 32.70
N GLY A 260 -18.60 28.72 32.65
CA GLY A 260 -19.64 28.20 31.76
C GLY A 260 -20.61 29.29 31.29
N TYR A 261 -20.92 29.31 29.99
CA TYR A 261 -21.84 30.30 29.42
C TYR A 261 -23.31 29.97 29.71
N ARG A 262 -23.82 28.84 29.20
CA ARG A 262 -25.24 28.48 29.31
C ARG A 262 -25.68 28.12 30.74
N THR A 263 -24.80 27.49 31.50
CA THR A 263 -25.10 26.99 32.86
C THR A 263 -24.58 27.88 33.98
N GLY A 264 -23.97 29.03 33.65
CA GLY A 264 -23.20 29.83 34.60
C GLY A 264 -21.90 29.18 35.07
N CYS A 265 -21.13 29.93 35.87
CA CYS A 265 -19.87 29.50 36.47
C CYS A 265 -20.12 28.67 37.74
N LYS A 266 -19.37 27.58 37.90
CA LYS A 266 -19.33 26.83 39.16
C LYS A 266 -18.17 27.34 40.00
N VAL A 267 -18.39 27.47 41.30
CA VAL A 267 -17.44 28.10 42.22
C VAL A 267 -17.25 27.21 43.44
N VAL A 268 -15.99 27.04 43.85
CA VAL A 268 -15.62 26.33 45.08
C VAL A 268 -14.54 27.10 45.84
N CYS A 269 -14.70 27.21 47.16
CA CYS A 269 -13.70 27.79 48.06
C CYS A 269 -12.99 26.65 48.82
N LEU A 270 -11.67 26.60 48.73
CA LEU A 270 -10.81 25.63 49.42
C LEU A 270 -10.00 26.35 50.50
N ASP A 271 -9.81 25.70 51.64
CA ASP A 271 -8.86 26.14 52.67
C ASP A 271 -7.41 25.84 52.27
N ALA A 272 -6.46 26.03 53.19
CA ALA A 272 -5.02 25.97 52.93
C ALA A 272 -4.44 24.57 53.17
#